data_AF-A0A945SSY7-F1
#
_entry.id   AF-A0A945SSY7-F1
#
_cell.length_a   1.000
_cell.length_b   1.000
_cell.length_c   1.000
_cell.angle_alpha   90.00
_cell.angle_beta   90.00
_cell.angle_gamma   90.00
#
_symmetry.space_group_name_H-M   'P 1'
#
loop_
_entity.id
_entity.type
_entity.pdbx_description
1 polymer ?
#
loop_
_entity_poly.entity_id
_entity_poly.type
_entity_poly.pdbx_seq_one_letter_code
_entity_poly.pdbx_strand_id
1 'polypeptide(L)'
;MTASYIVRYHGSAAEPDRFVDYYRNSHAPILQRFPGIGSLVLHHGADFTDPFQVTPGGNLLIAQMTFDDIPSLNAALASPARAEARDDFGGFPAFDGEVTHQAFVSEKLF
;
A
#
# COMPACT_ATOMS: atom_id res chain seq x y z
N MET A 1 -0.29 20.90 -1.62
CA MET A 1 0.04 19.66 -2.38
C MET A 1 -0.58 18.51 -1.62
N THR A 2 -1.30 17.63 -2.30
CA THR A 2 -1.84 16.41 -1.68
C THR A 2 -0.71 15.51 -1.23
N ALA A 3 -0.92 14.74 -0.17
CA ALA A 3 0.01 13.74 0.29
C ALA A 3 -0.46 12.33 -0.13
N SER A 4 0.49 11.48 -0.45
CA SER A 4 0.25 10.04 -0.63
C SER A 4 1.17 9.26 0.28
N TYR A 5 0.67 8.15 0.84
CA TYR A 5 1.47 7.18 1.57
C TYR A 5 1.37 5.85 0.85
N ILE A 6 2.50 5.40 0.33
CA ILE A 6 2.58 4.22 -0.51
C ILE A 6 3.33 3.13 0.25
N VAL A 7 2.68 1.97 0.33
CA VAL A 7 3.27 0.74 0.87
C VAL A 7 3.50 -0.22 -0.28
N ARG A 8 4.74 -0.67 -0.46
CA ARG A 8 5.13 -1.55 -1.56
C ARG A 8 5.56 -2.90 -1.02
N TYR A 9 4.97 -3.96 -1.54
CA TYR A 9 5.35 -5.35 -1.31
C TYR A 9 6.11 -5.84 -2.53
N HIS A 10 7.43 -5.70 -2.51
CA HIS A 10 8.34 -6.10 -3.58
C HIS A 10 8.89 -7.49 -3.30
N GLY A 11 8.51 -8.49 -4.11
CA GLY A 11 8.82 -9.90 -3.88
C GLY A 11 7.63 -10.80 -4.15
N SER A 12 7.57 -11.92 -3.45
CA SER A 12 6.57 -12.97 -3.67
C SER A 12 5.98 -13.49 -2.36
N ALA A 13 4.75 -13.99 -2.41
CA ALA A 13 4.15 -14.75 -1.33
C ALA A 13 4.02 -16.22 -1.74
N ALA A 14 4.12 -17.14 -0.79
CA ALA A 14 3.91 -18.57 -1.07
C ALA A 14 2.46 -18.86 -1.55
N GLU A 15 1.50 -18.08 -1.05
CA GLU A 15 0.09 -18.12 -1.45
C GLU A 15 -0.38 -16.71 -1.85
N PRO A 16 -0.03 -16.23 -3.08
CA PRO A 16 -0.28 -14.85 -3.51
C PRO A 16 -1.74 -14.41 -3.41
N ASP A 17 -2.68 -15.26 -3.84
CA ASP A 17 -4.11 -14.96 -3.80
C ASP A 17 -4.60 -14.79 -2.36
N ARG A 18 -4.16 -15.66 -1.44
CA ARG A 18 -4.51 -15.54 -0.02
C ARG A 18 -3.90 -14.32 0.63
N PHE A 19 -2.69 -13.94 0.22
CA PHE A 19 -2.04 -12.71 0.69
C PHE A 19 -2.86 -11.48 0.28
N VAL A 20 -3.25 -11.41 -0.99
CA VAL A 20 -4.09 -10.35 -1.53
C VAL A 20 -5.47 -10.33 -0.89
N ASP A 21 -6.11 -11.49 -0.71
CA ASP A 21 -7.42 -11.59 -0.10
C ASP A 21 -7.38 -11.19 1.38
N TYR A 22 -6.33 -11.56 2.13
CA TYR A 22 -6.14 -11.10 3.50
C TYR A 22 -5.96 -9.58 3.54
N TYR A 23 -5.15 -9.03 2.63
CA TYR A 23 -4.99 -7.58 2.52
C TYR A 23 -6.34 -6.90 2.29
N ARG A 24 -7.13 -7.39 1.33
CA ARG A 24 -8.42 -6.80 0.95
C ARG A 24 -9.47 -6.90 2.06
N ASN A 25 -9.58 -8.07 2.69
CA ASN A 25 -10.73 -8.39 3.54
C ASN A 25 -10.46 -8.18 5.03
N SER A 26 -9.20 -8.17 5.46
CA SER A 26 -8.80 -7.97 6.86
C SER A 26 -8.09 -6.64 7.06
N HIS A 27 -7.03 -6.40 6.29
CA HIS A 27 -6.14 -5.26 6.51
C HIS A 27 -6.72 -3.92 6.01
N ALA A 28 -7.26 -3.89 4.79
CA ALA A 28 -7.79 -2.68 4.18
C ALA A 28 -8.95 -2.04 4.98
N PRO A 29 -9.89 -2.80 5.58
CA PRO A 29 -10.87 -2.23 6.51
C PRO A 29 -10.28 -1.46 7.69
N ILE A 30 -9.10 -1.85 8.19
CA ILE A 30 -8.39 -1.12 9.26
C ILE A 30 -7.84 0.20 8.68
N LEU A 31 -7.20 0.15 7.51
CA LEU A 31 -6.64 1.32 6.83
C LEU A 31 -7.71 2.36 6.47
N GLN A 32 -8.91 1.92 6.10
CA GLN A 32 -10.05 2.81 5.80
C GLN A 32 -10.50 3.64 7.00
N ARG A 33 -10.13 3.25 8.23
CA ARG A 33 -10.42 4.01 9.45
C ARG A 33 -9.36 5.07 9.76
N PHE A 34 -8.33 5.23 8.92
CA PHE A 34 -7.34 6.27 9.12
C PHE A 34 -8.00 7.65 9.02
N PRO A 35 -7.82 8.55 10.00
CA PRO A 35 -8.46 9.85 9.98
C PRO A 35 -7.97 10.66 8.77
N GLY A 36 -8.91 11.26 8.04
CA GLY A 36 -8.60 12.09 6.87
C GLY A 36 -8.14 11.33 5.63
N ILE A 37 -8.27 10.00 5.59
CA ILE A 37 -7.98 9.23 4.38
C ILE A 37 -8.97 9.61 3.26
N GLY A 38 -8.46 10.08 2.14
CA GLY A 38 -9.25 10.44 0.97
C GLY A 38 -9.49 9.27 0.03
N SER A 39 -8.51 8.39 -0.13
CA SER A 39 -8.66 7.15 -0.92
C SER A 39 -7.70 6.06 -0.44
N LEU A 40 -8.06 4.80 -0.74
CA LEU A 40 -7.20 3.63 -0.62
C LEU A 40 -7.31 2.83 -1.93
N VAL A 41 -6.21 2.70 -2.65
CA VAL A 41 -6.13 1.95 -3.92
C VAL A 41 -5.12 0.83 -3.78
N LEU A 42 -5.52 -0.38 -4.19
CA LEU A 42 -4.64 -1.55 -4.28
C LEU A 42 -4.27 -1.77 -5.75
N HIS A 43 -2.98 -1.74 -6.04
CA HIS A 43 -2.42 -2.11 -7.34
C HIS A 43 -1.83 -3.50 -7.24
N HIS A 44 -2.29 -4.40 -8.12
CA HIS A 44 -1.79 -5.76 -8.20
C HIS A 44 -0.72 -5.85 -9.29
N GLY A 45 0.35 -6.61 -9.03
CA GLY A 45 1.30 -6.98 -10.08
C GLY A 45 0.56 -7.67 -11.22
N ALA A 46 0.86 -7.28 -12.46
CA ALA A 46 0.26 -7.84 -13.66
C ALA A 46 1.31 -7.98 -14.75
N ASP A 47 1.14 -9.01 -15.57
CA ASP A 47 1.96 -9.19 -16.76
C ASP A 47 1.68 -8.07 -17.77
N PHE A 48 2.72 -7.64 -18.47
CA PHE A 48 2.63 -6.66 -19.54
C PHE A 48 3.60 -7.02 -20.66
N THR A 49 3.36 -6.45 -21.83
CA THR A 49 4.28 -6.55 -22.97
C THR A 49 4.68 -5.14 -23.39
N ASP A 50 5.97 -4.84 -23.20
CA ASP A 50 6.58 -3.60 -23.68
C ASP A 50 7.48 -3.94 -24.89
N PRO A 51 7.33 -3.26 -26.05
CA PRO A 51 8.18 -3.51 -27.21
C PRO A 51 9.65 -3.11 -27.00
N PHE A 52 9.97 -2.36 -25.95
CA PHE A 52 11.32 -1.95 -25.60
C PHE A 52 11.91 -2.81 -24.47
N GLN A 53 13.23 -2.88 -24.42
CA GLN A 53 13.94 -3.60 -23.36
C GLN A 53 13.89 -2.79 -22.06
N VAL A 54 12.89 -3.08 -21.23
CA VAL A 54 12.74 -2.53 -19.88
C VAL A 54 12.94 -3.62 -18.84
N THR A 55 13.42 -3.25 -17.67
CA THR A 55 13.48 -4.17 -16.51
C THR A 55 12.10 -4.25 -15.89
N PRO A 56 11.45 -5.43 -15.84
CA PRO A 56 10.16 -5.57 -15.17
C PRO A 56 10.24 -5.25 -13.68
N GLY A 57 9.16 -4.70 -13.14
CA GLY A 57 9.00 -4.58 -11.69
C GLY A 57 8.76 -5.95 -11.04
N GLY A 58 8.94 -6.01 -9.72
CA GLY A 58 8.71 -7.22 -8.91
C GLY A 58 7.72 -7.01 -7.77
N ASN A 59 6.82 -6.03 -7.87
CA ASN A 59 5.85 -5.77 -6.81
C ASN A 59 4.65 -6.72 -6.94
N LEU A 60 4.36 -7.49 -5.91
CA LEU A 60 3.11 -8.26 -5.81
C LEU A 60 1.92 -7.33 -5.59
N LEU A 61 2.09 -6.35 -4.70
CA LEU A 61 1.04 -5.43 -4.27
C LEU A 61 1.63 -4.05 -3.97
N ILE A 62 0.91 -3.00 -4.36
CA ILE A 62 1.14 -1.64 -3.87
C ILE A 62 -0.17 -1.12 -3.28
N ALA A 63 -0.14 -0.65 -2.05
CA ALA A 63 -1.25 0.08 -1.46
C ALA A 63 -0.94 1.57 -1.45
N GLN A 64 -1.81 2.37 -2.05
CA GLN A 64 -1.71 3.82 -2.08
C GLN A 64 -2.85 4.42 -1.27
N MET A 65 -2.49 5.21 -0.26
CA MET A 65 -3.43 6.02 0.52
C MET A 65 -3.20 7.49 0.21
N THR A 66 -4.27 8.26 0.02
CA THR A 66 -4.16 9.71 -0.25
C THR A 66 -4.76 10.54 0.88
N PHE A 67 -4.20 11.73 1.09
CA PHE A 67 -4.60 12.70 2.10
C PHE A 67 -4.52 14.12 1.50
N ASP A 68 -5.26 15.05 2.09
CA ASP A 68 -5.29 16.45 1.63
C ASP A 68 -3.91 17.12 1.72
N ASP A 69 -3.12 16.75 2.73
CA ASP A 69 -1.76 17.26 2.97
C ASP A 69 -0.93 16.36 3.91
N ILE A 70 0.35 16.72 4.10
CA ILE A 70 1.29 16.00 4.98
C ILE A 70 0.85 16.03 6.46
N PRO A 71 0.37 17.16 7.03
CA PRO A 71 -0.19 17.15 8.38
C PRO A 71 -1.32 16.12 8.59
N SER A 72 -2.23 16.00 7.63
CA SER A 72 -3.33 15.02 7.67
C SER A 72 -2.82 13.58 7.62
N LEU A 73 -1.84 13.30 6.74
CA LEU A 73 -1.12 12.02 6.74
C LEU A 73 -0.45 11.73 8.09
N ASN A 74 0.26 12.69 8.67
CA ASN A 74 0.94 12.49 9.95
C ASN A 74 -0.05 12.20 11.09
N ALA A 75 -1.20 12.87 11.10
CA ALA A 75 -2.27 12.59 12.06
C ALA A 75 -2.83 11.16 11.88
N ALA A 76 -3.01 10.71 10.63
CA ALA A 76 -3.38 9.34 10.33
C ALA A 76 -2.35 8.32 10.82
N LEU A 77 -1.07 8.60 10.59
CA LEU A 77 0.03 7.71 11.01
C LEU A 77 0.21 7.63 12.53
N ALA A 78 -0.27 8.63 13.28
CA ALA A 78 -0.29 8.63 14.75
C ALA A 78 -1.57 8.02 15.35
N SER A 79 -2.52 7.59 14.52
CA SER A 79 -3.84 7.15 14.98
C SER A 79 -3.85 5.74 15.60
N PRO A 80 -4.84 5.40 16.45
CA PRO A 80 -5.04 4.04 16.94
C PRO A 80 -5.22 3.01 15.82
N ALA A 81 -5.91 3.38 14.73
CA ALA A 81 -6.09 2.51 13.56
C ALA A 81 -4.74 2.15 12.92
N ARG A 82 -3.76 3.07 12.94
CA ARG A 82 -2.41 2.78 12.44
C ARG A 82 -1.62 1.87 13.37
N ALA A 83 -1.87 1.88 14.68
CA ALA A 83 -1.31 0.90 15.60
C ALA A 83 -1.90 -0.50 15.33
N GLU A 84 -3.22 -0.58 15.22
CA GLU A 84 -3.93 -1.82 14.89
C GLU A 84 -3.46 -2.42 13.55
N ALA A 85 -3.25 -1.59 12.52
CA ALA A 85 -2.71 -2.06 11.24
C ALA A 85 -1.30 -2.67 11.37
N ARG A 86 -0.49 -2.25 12.35
CA ARG A 86 0.82 -2.88 12.59
C ARG A 86 0.71 -4.21 13.29
N ASP A 87 -0.25 -4.33 14.21
CA ASP A 87 -0.49 -5.58 14.92
C ASP A 87 -1.07 -6.63 13.96
N ASP A 88 -1.99 -6.22 13.07
CA ASP A 88 -2.58 -7.06 12.01
C ASP A 88 -1.55 -7.62 11.02
N PHE A 89 -0.38 -6.98 10.89
CA PHE A 89 0.70 -7.46 10.01
C PHE A 89 1.12 -8.91 10.33
N GLY A 90 1.02 -9.34 11.59
CA GLY A 90 1.34 -10.71 12.00
C GLY A 90 0.38 -11.78 11.45
N GLY A 91 -0.79 -11.40 10.93
CA GLY A 91 -1.77 -12.33 10.37
C GLY A 91 -1.63 -12.57 8.87
N PHE A 92 -0.72 -11.86 8.19
CA PHE A 92 -0.47 -12.06 6.77
C PHE A 92 0.18 -13.42 6.47
N PRO A 93 -0.13 -14.05 5.32
CA PRO A 93 0.66 -15.17 4.81
C PRO A 93 2.14 -14.80 4.64
N ALA A 94 3.01 -15.81 4.69
CA ALA A 94 4.45 -15.61 4.53
C ALA A 94 4.79 -14.89 3.21
N PHE A 95 5.61 -13.85 3.32
CA PHE A 95 6.07 -13.02 2.23
C PHE A 95 7.60 -13.04 2.19
N ASP A 96 8.17 -13.29 1.02
CA ASP A 96 9.60 -13.23 0.74
C ASP A 96 9.89 -12.00 -0.12
N GLY A 97 10.62 -11.04 0.46
CA GLY A 97 10.95 -9.77 -0.18
C GLY A 97 10.95 -8.58 0.78
N GLU A 98 10.76 -7.39 0.22
CA GLU A 98 10.83 -6.12 0.93
C GLU A 98 9.46 -5.45 1.03
N VAL A 99 9.13 -4.95 2.23
CA VAL A 99 7.95 -4.10 2.47
C VAL A 99 8.39 -2.70 2.84
N THR A 100 8.26 -1.75 1.91
CA THR A 100 8.65 -0.34 2.13
C THR A 100 7.44 0.54 2.34
N HIS A 101 7.63 1.62 3.09
CA HIS A 101 6.62 2.63 3.36
C HIS A 101 7.18 4.01 3.06
N GLN A 102 6.52 4.79 2.22
CA GLN A 102 7.02 6.10 1.82
C GLN A 102 5.89 7.13 1.67
N ALA A 103 6.12 8.32 2.24
CA ALA A 103 5.28 9.48 2.01
C ALA A 103 5.75 10.24 0.76
N PHE A 104 4.80 10.76 0.00
CA PHE A 104 5.01 11.59 -1.18
C PHE A 104 4.14 12.83 -1.11
N VAL A 105 4.63 13.93 -1.68
CA VAL A 105 3.76 15.03 -2.12
C VAL A 105 3.57 14.90 -3.62
N SER A 106 2.34 15.07 -4.08
CA SER A 106 2.00 14.83 -5.49
C SER A 106 1.78 16.16 -6.23
N GLU A 107 2.30 16.21 -7.45
CA GLU A 107 2.06 17.25 -8.44
C GLU A 107 1.40 16.60 -9.67
N LYS A 108 0.29 17.18 -10.14
CA LYS A 108 -0.42 16.72 -11.33
C LYS A 108 -0.15 17.71 -12.46
N LEU A 109 0.38 17.21 -13.58
CA LEU A 109 0.79 18.04 -14.72
C LEU A 109 -0.31 18.23 -15.79
N PHE A 110 -1.32 17.35 -15.85
CA PHE A 110 -2.47 17.42 -16.76
C PHE A 110 -3.67 16.67 -16.17
#